data_AF-A0A952I110-F1
#
_entry.id   AF-A0A952I110-F1
#
_cell.length_a   1.000
_cell.length_b   1.000
_cell.length_c   1.000
_cell.angle_alpha   90.00
_cell.angle_beta   90.00
_cell.angle_gamma   90.00
#
_symmetry.space_group_name_H-M   'P 1'
#
loop_
_entity.id
_entity.type
_entity.pdbx_description
1 polymer ?
#
loop_
_entity_poly.entity_id
_entity_poly.type
_entity_poly.pdbx_seq_one_letter_code
_entity_poly.pdbx_strand_id
1 'polypeptide(L)'
;MKMNVLFLYLIFLTCTQLQAQSIIVSPKEVLKGKYEAYLKNNLEYLHNLKLFKEAQQDFVTTRLKIDSLKVVVEKSDFTPYLKKESIEILDLAANNHAGDVYLKLRVYGPDFALALNDLISIREIYQYERELVQAKKDITLVSQWSKKMAGIIEENYDSMLEAGLSCTVREYENLKKVEYSIDEALKKFIRNNHKISGHEANYQNLYYSWGLFQDQLKRNLERDRFFNALQEQFGHLVDLSKIDKDDISQL
;
A
#
# COMPACT_ATOMS: atom_id res chain seq x y z
N MET A 1 -13.31 2.39 60.53
CA MET A 1 -13.38 1.67 59.22
C MET A 1 -13.74 2.63 58.08
N LYS A 2 -12.81 3.45 57.60
CA LYS A 2 -13.04 4.34 56.42
C LYS A 2 -11.86 4.40 55.45
N MET A 3 -10.88 3.50 55.57
CA MET A 3 -9.62 3.56 54.81
C MET A 3 -9.52 2.57 53.64
N ASN A 4 -10.52 1.69 53.46
CA ASN A 4 -10.49 0.66 52.40
C ASN A 4 -11.25 1.07 51.12
N VAL A 5 -12.06 2.14 51.16
CA VAL A 5 -12.82 2.59 49.97
C VAL A 5 -11.96 3.48 49.07
N LEU A 6 -11.04 4.26 49.64
CA LEU A 6 -10.13 5.12 48.87
C LEU A 6 -9.10 4.32 48.06
N PHE A 7 -8.63 3.19 48.61
CA PHE A 7 -7.62 2.35 47.96
C PHE A 7 -8.19 1.60 46.74
N LEU A 8 -9.45 1.15 46.83
CA LEU A 8 -10.18 0.54 45.71
C LEU A 8 -10.50 1.56 44.61
N TYR A 9 -10.81 2.81 44.96
CA TYR A 9 -11.03 3.88 43.97
C TYR A 9 -9.74 4.25 43.21
N LEU A 10 -8.58 4.25 43.88
CA LEU A 10 -7.29 4.53 43.26
C LEU A 10 -6.86 3.43 42.27
N ILE A 11 -7.14 2.16 42.56
CA ILE A 11 -6.87 1.03 41.63
C ILE A 11 -7.84 1.07 40.44
N PHE A 12 -9.09 1.52 40.62
CA PHE A 12 -10.05 1.68 39.52
C PHE A 12 -9.72 2.87 38.61
N LEU A 13 -9.13 3.94 39.17
CA LEU A 13 -8.69 5.12 38.41
C LEU A 13 -7.40 4.88 37.62
N THR A 14 -6.50 3.99 38.06
CA THR A 14 -5.31 3.62 37.25
C THR A 14 -5.63 2.60 36.16
N CYS A 15 -6.68 1.78 36.30
CA CYS A 15 -7.09 0.84 35.25
C CYS A 15 -7.89 1.49 34.10
N THR A 16 -8.34 2.75 34.23
CA THR A 16 -9.16 3.42 33.20
C THR A 16 -8.39 4.42 32.34
N GLN A 17 -7.07 4.46 32.45
CA GLN A 17 -6.20 5.25 31.57
C GLN A 17 -5.17 4.40 30.82
N LEU A 18 -5.55 3.20 30.37
CA LEU A 18 -5.07 2.77 29.04
C LEU A 18 -5.78 3.67 28.01
N GLN A 19 -5.36 4.94 27.94
CA GLN A 19 -5.51 5.67 26.69
C GLN A 19 -4.77 4.82 25.67
N ALA A 20 -5.51 4.25 24.72
CA ALA A 20 -4.95 3.76 23.48
C ALA A 20 -4.07 4.90 22.94
N GLN A 21 -2.76 4.79 23.14
CA GLN A 21 -1.83 5.70 22.49
C GLN A 21 -2.06 5.46 21.00
N SER A 22 -2.60 6.45 20.31
CA SER A 22 -2.74 6.38 18.87
C SER A 22 -1.34 6.31 18.28
N ILE A 23 -0.92 5.12 17.84
CA ILE A 23 0.40 4.92 17.27
C ILE A 23 0.35 5.41 15.83
N ILE A 24 1.02 6.54 15.58
CA ILE A 24 1.12 7.07 14.23
C ILE A 24 2.14 6.23 13.47
N VAL A 25 1.67 5.50 12.46
CA VAL A 25 2.52 4.68 11.59
C VAL A 25 2.85 5.49 10.35
N SER A 26 4.14 5.77 10.11
CA SER A 26 4.51 6.49 8.91
C SER A 26 4.75 5.55 7.71
N PRO A 27 4.36 5.94 6.49
CA PRO A 27 4.65 5.14 5.28
C PRO A 27 6.15 4.88 5.08
N LYS A 28 7.00 5.81 5.52
CA LYS A 28 8.46 5.65 5.49
C LYS A 28 8.95 4.52 6.38
N GLU A 29 8.33 4.31 7.54
CA GLU A 29 8.70 3.20 8.43
C GLU A 29 8.27 1.85 7.88
N VAL A 30 7.12 1.79 7.21
CA VAL A 30 6.65 0.62 6.46
C VAL A 30 7.71 0.20 5.43
N LEU A 31 8.18 1.16 4.63
CA LEU A 31 9.20 0.96 3.58
C LEU A 31 10.62 0.71 4.12
N LYS A 32 10.90 1.07 5.38
CA LYS A 32 12.17 0.76 6.06
C LYS A 32 12.20 -0.66 6.64
N GLY A 33 11.11 -1.42 6.54
CA GLY A 33 11.04 -2.76 7.13
C GLY A 33 10.77 -2.78 8.63
N LYS A 34 10.33 -1.67 9.24
CA LYS A 34 10.13 -1.58 10.72
C LYS A 34 9.17 -2.66 11.24
N TYR A 35 8.21 -3.08 10.42
CA TYR A 35 7.15 -4.02 10.79
C TYR A 35 7.34 -5.43 10.22
N GLU A 36 8.49 -5.71 9.60
CA GLU A 36 8.75 -6.96 8.88
C GLU A 36 8.59 -8.20 9.78
N ALA A 37 8.96 -8.12 11.05
CA ALA A 37 8.79 -9.21 12.02
C ALA A 37 7.32 -9.64 12.22
N TYR A 38 6.40 -8.67 12.20
CA TYR A 38 4.96 -8.89 12.41
C TYR A 38 4.21 -9.15 11.10
N LEU A 39 4.84 -8.81 9.96
CA LEU A 39 4.30 -8.98 8.61
C LEU A 39 5.00 -10.09 7.82
N LYS A 40 5.76 -10.96 8.50
CA LYS A 40 6.54 -12.03 7.86
C LYS A 40 5.71 -13.03 7.04
N ASN A 41 4.42 -13.14 7.33
CA ASN A 41 3.49 -14.02 6.60
C ASN A 41 2.67 -13.26 5.54
N ASN A 42 2.86 -11.94 5.42
CA ASN A 42 2.18 -11.11 4.44
C ASN A 42 3.00 -11.05 3.15
N LEU A 43 2.65 -11.88 2.18
CA LEU A 43 3.38 -11.98 0.92
C LEU A 43 3.36 -10.66 0.13
N GLU A 44 2.25 -9.92 0.17
CA GLU A 44 2.15 -8.60 -0.47
C GLU A 44 3.14 -7.62 0.16
N TYR A 45 3.25 -7.59 1.50
CA TYR A 45 4.20 -6.73 2.19
C TYR A 45 5.65 -7.04 1.80
N LEU A 46 6.03 -8.32 1.87
CA LEU A 46 7.39 -8.75 1.55
C LEU A 46 7.75 -8.46 0.09
N HIS A 47 6.82 -8.72 -0.84
CA HIS A 47 7.01 -8.44 -2.25
C HIS A 47 7.22 -6.93 -2.50
N ASN A 48 6.34 -6.08 -1.98
CA ASN A 48 6.44 -4.64 -2.17
C ASN A 48 7.69 -4.05 -1.51
N LEU A 49 8.07 -4.53 -0.32
CA LEU A 49 9.29 -4.09 0.34
C LEU A 49 10.54 -4.45 -0.47
N LYS A 50 10.58 -5.65 -1.06
CA LYS A 50 11.66 -6.08 -1.95
C LYS A 50 11.70 -5.20 -3.21
N LEU A 51 10.57 -5.04 -3.91
CA LEU A 51 10.45 -4.22 -5.11
C LEU A 51 10.92 -2.78 -4.86
N PHE A 52 10.56 -2.21 -3.72
CA PHE A 52 11.01 -0.87 -3.34
C PHE A 52 12.53 -0.78 -3.15
N LYS A 53 13.13 -1.74 -2.45
CA LYS A 53 14.59 -1.77 -2.24
C LYS A 53 15.35 -1.93 -3.56
N GLU A 54 14.88 -2.81 -4.44
CA GLU A 54 15.44 -3.00 -5.78
C GLU A 54 15.32 -1.73 -6.63
N ALA A 55 14.13 -1.14 -6.71
CA ALA A 55 13.91 0.10 -7.47
C ALA A 55 14.73 1.29 -6.94
N GLN A 56 14.92 1.41 -5.61
CA GLN A 56 15.80 2.42 -5.04
C GLN A 56 17.27 2.21 -5.43
N GLN A 57 17.74 0.96 -5.38
CA GLN A 57 19.10 0.62 -5.75
C GLN A 57 19.35 0.90 -7.23
N ASP A 58 18.42 0.51 -8.11
CA ASP A 58 18.50 0.77 -9.55
C ASP A 58 18.49 2.28 -9.82
N PHE A 59 17.59 3.03 -9.18
CA PHE A 59 17.54 4.49 -9.32
C PHE A 59 18.87 5.16 -8.98
N VAL A 60 19.47 4.81 -7.83
CA VAL A 60 20.75 5.38 -7.39
C VAL A 60 21.89 4.94 -8.32
N THR A 61 21.95 3.66 -8.66
CA THR A 61 23.03 3.10 -9.47
C THR A 61 23.02 3.68 -10.89
N THR A 62 21.86 3.74 -11.53
CA THR A 62 21.72 4.29 -12.88
C THR A 62 22.00 5.79 -12.91
N ARG A 63 21.60 6.53 -11.86
CA ARG A 63 21.95 7.96 -11.75
C ARG A 63 23.46 8.17 -11.64
N LEU A 64 24.17 7.35 -10.85
CA LEU A 64 25.63 7.40 -10.75
C LEU A 64 26.32 7.07 -12.08
N LYS A 65 25.77 6.14 -12.87
CA LYS A 65 26.28 5.85 -14.23
C LYS A 65 26.15 7.08 -15.12
N ILE A 66 24.99 7.75 -15.13
CA ILE A 66 24.80 9.00 -15.90
C ILE A 66 25.79 10.08 -15.43
N ASP A 67 25.96 10.27 -14.12
CA ASP A 67 26.88 11.27 -13.59
C ASP A 67 28.34 10.95 -13.98
N SER A 68 28.72 9.66 -14.03
CA SER A 68 30.02 9.23 -14.56
C SER A 68 30.18 9.56 -16.04
N LEU A 69 29.12 9.41 -16.85
CA LEU A 69 29.15 9.77 -18.27
C LEU A 69 29.36 11.28 -18.47
N LYS A 70 28.81 12.13 -17.60
CA LYS A 70 29.05 13.58 -17.65
C LYS A 70 30.54 13.91 -17.46
N VAL A 71 31.20 13.24 -16.52
CA VAL A 71 32.64 13.39 -16.30
C VAL A 71 33.45 12.97 -17.53
N VAL A 72 33.02 11.92 -18.25
CA VAL A 72 33.65 11.51 -19.52
C VAL A 72 33.51 12.62 -20.57
N VAL A 73 32.31 13.20 -20.73
CA VAL A 73 32.09 14.32 -21.65
C VAL A 73 32.97 15.52 -21.29
N GLU A 74 33.04 15.90 -20.03
CA GLU A 74 33.86 17.03 -19.57
C GLU A 74 35.35 16.86 -19.89
N LYS A 75 35.85 15.63 -19.78
CA LYS A 75 37.27 15.29 -20.04
C LYS A 75 37.59 14.99 -21.51
N SER A 76 36.59 14.88 -22.37
CA SER A 76 36.79 14.61 -23.80
C SER A 76 37.43 15.77 -24.57
N ASP A 77 37.85 15.51 -25.81
CA ASP A 77 38.36 16.52 -26.74
C ASP A 77 37.25 17.29 -27.47
N PHE A 78 35.98 17.10 -27.08
CA PHE A 78 34.86 17.84 -27.65
C PHE A 78 35.04 19.36 -27.48
N THR A 79 34.54 20.10 -28.46
CA THR A 79 34.46 21.56 -28.35
C THR A 79 33.59 21.96 -27.15
N PRO A 80 33.77 23.16 -26.58
CA PRO A 80 32.92 23.63 -25.47
C PRO A 80 31.42 23.55 -25.77
N TYR A 81 31.04 23.74 -27.05
CA TYR A 81 29.67 23.61 -27.52
C TYR A 81 29.16 22.16 -27.44
N LEU A 82 29.89 21.20 -28.01
CA LEU A 82 29.51 19.78 -27.99
C LEU A 82 29.47 19.22 -26.57
N LYS A 83 30.39 19.65 -25.69
CA LYS A 83 30.36 19.25 -24.27
C LYS A 83 29.06 19.70 -23.59
N LYS A 84 28.68 20.96 -23.79
CA LYS A 84 27.45 21.52 -23.20
C LYS A 84 26.22 20.74 -23.66
N GLU A 85 26.07 20.51 -24.97
CA GLU A 85 24.92 19.79 -25.51
C GLU A 85 24.89 18.32 -25.08
N SER A 86 26.05 17.67 -24.99
CA SER A 86 26.14 16.28 -24.51
C SER A 86 25.78 16.15 -23.04
N ILE A 87 26.18 17.10 -22.19
CA ILE A 87 25.75 17.14 -20.78
C ILE A 87 24.24 17.38 -20.69
N GLU A 88 23.69 18.26 -21.53
CA GLU A 88 22.23 18.48 -21.58
C GLU A 88 21.48 17.19 -21.94
N ILE A 89 21.97 16.39 -22.88
CA ILE A 89 21.40 15.07 -23.19
C ILE A 89 21.42 14.14 -21.96
N LEU A 90 22.52 14.11 -21.22
CA LEU A 90 22.65 13.28 -20.01
C LEU A 90 21.76 13.78 -18.86
N ASP A 91 21.56 15.10 -18.74
CA ASP A 91 20.62 15.68 -17.80
C ASP A 91 19.17 15.32 -18.14
N LEU A 92 18.82 15.30 -19.42
CA LEU A 92 17.51 14.82 -19.89
C LEU A 92 17.33 13.34 -19.59
N ALA A 93 18.35 12.50 -19.80
CA ALA A 93 18.26 11.08 -19.43
C ALA A 93 18.00 10.88 -17.92
N ALA A 94 18.43 11.82 -17.07
CA ALA A 94 18.22 11.80 -15.62
C ALA A 94 16.91 12.46 -15.15
N ASN A 95 16.13 13.09 -16.05
CA ASN A 95 15.02 13.96 -15.68
C ASN A 95 13.71 13.21 -15.34
N ASN A 96 13.69 11.87 -15.48
CA ASN A 96 12.54 10.99 -15.24
C ASN A 96 11.39 11.11 -16.28
N HIS A 97 11.67 11.59 -17.48
CA HIS A 97 10.72 11.63 -18.59
C HIS A 97 11.25 10.84 -19.78
N ALA A 98 10.45 9.88 -20.27
CA ALA A 98 10.84 9.05 -21.39
C ALA A 98 10.66 9.79 -22.72
N GLY A 99 11.67 9.76 -23.58
CA GLY A 99 11.63 10.29 -24.94
C GLY A 99 12.23 11.69 -25.09
N ASP A 100 12.57 12.36 -23.99
CA ASP A 100 13.19 13.69 -24.01
C ASP A 100 14.57 13.65 -24.67
N VAL A 101 15.34 12.59 -24.39
CA VAL A 101 16.64 12.34 -25.04
C VAL A 101 16.47 12.25 -26.55
N TYR A 102 15.49 11.46 -27.02
CA TYR A 102 15.25 11.25 -28.45
C TYR A 102 14.85 12.54 -29.16
N LEU A 103 13.93 13.30 -28.56
CA LEU A 103 13.48 14.57 -29.11
C LEU A 103 14.63 15.57 -29.23
N LYS A 104 15.49 15.64 -28.20
CA LYS A 104 16.60 16.57 -28.19
C LYS A 104 17.70 16.18 -29.18
N LEU A 105 18.07 14.90 -29.28
CA LEU A 105 19.02 14.41 -30.28
C LEU A 105 18.55 14.73 -31.71
N ARG A 106 17.26 14.63 -31.99
CA ARG A 106 16.69 15.00 -33.30
C ARG A 106 16.83 16.49 -33.62
N VAL A 107 16.75 17.36 -32.62
CA VAL A 107 16.93 18.81 -32.79
C VAL A 107 18.38 19.17 -33.07
N TYR A 108 19.33 18.55 -32.37
CA TYR A 108 20.77 18.76 -32.62
C TYR A 108 21.25 18.14 -33.93
N GLY A 109 20.56 17.11 -34.41
CA GLY A 109 20.79 16.53 -35.72
C GLY A 109 21.77 15.35 -35.72
N PRO A 110 21.94 14.71 -36.89
CA PRO A 110 22.66 13.46 -37.02
C PRO A 110 24.16 13.59 -36.76
N ASP A 111 24.79 14.70 -37.15
CA ASP A 111 26.23 14.90 -36.96
C ASP A 111 26.58 14.98 -35.47
N PHE A 112 25.77 15.70 -34.69
CA PHE A 112 25.87 15.70 -33.23
C PHE A 112 25.69 14.30 -32.65
N ALA A 113 24.65 13.59 -33.08
CA ALA A 113 24.35 12.26 -32.58
C ALA A 113 25.47 11.26 -32.88
N LEU A 114 26.09 11.32 -34.06
CA LEU A 114 27.25 10.51 -34.42
C LEU A 114 28.45 10.84 -33.51
N ALA A 115 28.78 12.12 -33.37
CA ALA A 115 29.89 12.54 -32.50
C ALA A 115 29.68 12.09 -31.05
N LEU A 116 28.47 12.27 -30.49
CA LEU A 116 28.15 11.79 -29.16
C LEU A 116 28.26 10.27 -29.08
N ASN A 117 27.75 9.53 -30.08
CA ASN A 117 27.77 8.07 -30.10
C ASN A 117 29.18 7.48 -30.15
N ASP A 118 30.14 8.20 -30.74
CA ASP A 118 31.55 7.80 -30.75
C ASP A 118 32.20 7.87 -29.36
N LEU A 119 31.68 8.74 -28.48
CA LEU A 119 32.15 8.86 -27.09
C LEU A 119 31.32 8.01 -26.11
N ILE A 120 30.00 8.05 -26.24
CA ILE A 120 29.02 7.40 -25.35
C ILE A 120 27.93 6.80 -26.22
N SER A 121 27.69 5.50 -26.10
CA SER A 121 26.65 4.86 -26.89
C SER A 121 25.27 5.48 -26.64
N ILE A 122 24.62 5.98 -27.69
CA ILE A 122 23.25 6.52 -27.58
C ILE A 122 22.28 5.47 -27.06
N ARG A 123 22.49 4.19 -27.40
CA ARG A 123 21.70 3.08 -26.88
C ARG A 123 21.78 2.99 -25.36
N GLU A 124 22.97 3.19 -24.80
CA GLU A 124 23.20 3.17 -23.36
C GLU A 124 22.49 4.33 -22.67
N ILE A 125 22.51 5.53 -23.26
CA ILE A 125 21.76 6.69 -22.75
C ILE A 125 20.26 6.40 -22.68
N TYR A 126 19.68 5.83 -23.75
CA TYR A 126 18.27 5.43 -23.75
C TYR A 126 17.94 4.34 -22.74
N GLN A 127 18.86 3.41 -22.52
CA GLN A 127 18.69 2.38 -21.51
C GLN A 127 18.60 3.01 -20.11
N TYR A 128 19.52 3.92 -19.77
CA TYR A 128 19.52 4.59 -18.47
C TYR A 128 18.30 5.48 -18.25
N GLU A 129 17.84 6.20 -19.28
CA GLU A 129 16.56 6.94 -19.23
C GLU A 129 15.40 6.01 -18.83
N ARG A 130 15.26 4.86 -19.51
CA ARG A 130 14.18 3.90 -19.26
C ARG A 130 14.28 3.26 -17.88
N GLU A 131 15.48 2.88 -17.45
CA GLU A 131 15.74 2.33 -16.12
C GLU A 131 15.31 3.33 -15.02
N LEU A 132 15.68 4.60 -15.14
CA LEU A 132 15.28 5.63 -14.17
C LEU A 132 13.78 5.88 -14.16
N VAL A 133 13.15 5.96 -15.34
CA VAL A 133 11.69 6.12 -15.46
C VAL A 133 10.96 4.95 -14.80
N GLN A 134 11.39 3.71 -15.06
CA GLN A 134 10.78 2.52 -14.50
C GLN A 134 10.99 2.44 -12.97
N ALA A 135 12.22 2.63 -12.50
CA ALA A 135 12.52 2.65 -11.07
C ALA A 135 11.70 3.73 -10.33
N LYS A 136 11.55 4.92 -10.93
CA LYS A 136 10.73 5.99 -10.37
C LYS A 136 9.25 5.64 -10.30
N LYS A 137 8.72 4.98 -11.34
CA LYS A 137 7.34 4.49 -11.38
C LYS A 137 7.10 3.49 -10.27
N ASP A 138 7.99 2.51 -10.10
CA ASP A 138 7.87 1.47 -9.07
C ASP A 138 7.96 2.06 -7.66
N ILE A 139 8.93 2.95 -7.42
CA ILE A 139 9.04 3.71 -6.16
C ILE A 139 7.73 4.44 -5.85
N THR A 140 7.11 5.08 -6.86
CA THR A 140 5.88 5.86 -6.67
C THR A 140 4.69 4.96 -6.34
N LEU A 141 4.54 3.85 -7.06
CA LEU A 141 3.47 2.87 -6.85
C LEU A 141 3.58 2.24 -5.46
N VAL A 142 4.76 1.78 -5.07
CA VAL A 142 4.98 1.19 -3.75
C VAL A 142 4.86 2.24 -2.64
N SER A 143 5.23 3.49 -2.90
CA SER A 143 4.99 4.59 -1.94
C SER A 143 3.50 4.85 -1.70
N GLN A 144 2.65 4.76 -2.74
CA GLN A 144 1.21 4.89 -2.57
C GLN A 144 0.62 3.72 -1.79
N TRP A 145 1.05 2.49 -2.12
CA TRP A 145 0.69 1.28 -1.37
C TRP A 145 1.07 1.40 0.11
N SER A 146 2.28 1.89 0.42
CA SER A 146 2.75 2.03 1.80
C SER A 146 1.92 2.98 2.65
N LYS A 147 1.23 3.95 2.05
CA LYS A 147 0.29 4.83 2.77
C LYS A 147 -0.93 4.06 3.24
N LYS A 148 -1.46 3.18 2.39
CA LYS A 148 -2.59 2.32 2.73
C LYS A 148 -2.18 1.33 3.82
N MET A 149 -1.05 0.65 3.61
CA MET A 149 -0.51 -0.31 4.58
C MET A 149 -0.23 0.35 5.94
N ALA A 150 0.29 1.59 5.96
CA ALA A 150 0.47 2.33 7.21
C ALA A 150 -0.83 2.51 7.99
N GLY A 151 -1.93 2.89 7.33
CA GLY A 151 -3.24 3.00 7.96
C GLY A 151 -3.76 1.66 8.48
N ILE A 152 -3.54 0.57 7.75
CA ILE A 152 -3.91 -0.78 8.19
C ILE A 152 -3.13 -1.16 9.46
N ILE A 153 -1.82 -0.93 9.48
CA ILE A 153 -0.99 -1.23 10.65
C ILE A 153 -1.42 -0.38 11.84
N GLU A 154 -1.71 0.90 11.65
CA GLU A 154 -2.17 1.81 12.71
C GLU A 154 -3.50 1.34 13.33
N GLU A 155 -4.46 0.93 12.51
CA GLU A 155 -5.77 0.48 12.99
C GLU A 155 -5.76 -0.89 13.68
N ASN A 156 -4.76 -1.73 13.39
CA ASN A 156 -4.68 -3.09 13.91
C ASN A 156 -3.39 -3.32 14.70
N TYR A 157 -2.78 -2.25 15.21
CA TYR A 157 -1.43 -2.32 15.75
C TYR A 157 -1.28 -3.38 16.83
N ASP A 158 -2.15 -3.33 17.85
CA ASP A 158 -2.11 -4.27 18.98
C ASP A 158 -2.34 -5.72 18.53
N SER A 159 -3.40 -5.97 17.74
CA SER A 159 -3.70 -7.29 17.20
C SER A 159 -2.58 -7.84 16.30
N MET A 160 -1.93 -6.96 15.53
CA MET A 160 -0.79 -7.30 14.69
C MET A 160 0.43 -7.69 15.54
N LEU A 161 0.67 -7.03 16.68
CA LEU A 161 1.77 -7.41 17.56
C LEU A 161 1.59 -8.82 18.14
N GLU A 162 0.34 -9.20 18.42
CA GLU A 162 0.01 -10.50 19.02
C GLU A 162 0.04 -11.66 18.02
N ALA A 163 -0.59 -11.48 16.86
CA ALA A 163 -0.84 -12.57 15.90
C ALA A 163 -0.17 -12.38 14.54
N GLY A 164 0.44 -11.21 14.30
CA GLY A 164 0.83 -10.77 12.96
C GLY A 164 -0.36 -10.35 12.10
N LEU A 165 -0.07 -9.82 10.92
CA LEU A 165 -1.10 -9.48 9.92
C LEU A 165 -0.72 -10.12 8.59
N SER A 166 -1.55 -11.04 8.10
CA SER A 166 -1.32 -11.75 6.83
C SER A 166 -2.13 -11.23 5.65
N CYS A 167 -3.16 -10.41 5.90
CA CYS A 167 -4.07 -9.97 4.86
C CYS A 167 -3.46 -8.90 3.94
N THR A 168 -3.91 -8.90 2.69
CA THR A 168 -3.53 -7.88 1.71
C THR A 168 -4.28 -6.56 1.94
N VAL A 169 -3.78 -5.47 1.38
CA VAL A 169 -4.45 -4.16 1.41
C VAL A 169 -5.86 -4.25 0.82
N ARG A 170 -6.03 -4.99 -0.29
CA ARG A 170 -7.32 -5.17 -0.94
C ARG A 170 -8.30 -5.91 -0.03
N GLU A 171 -7.88 -7.03 0.56
CA GLU A 171 -8.69 -7.80 1.49
C GLU A 171 -9.14 -6.93 2.67
N TYR A 172 -8.24 -6.10 3.21
CA TYR A 172 -8.57 -5.18 4.29
C TYR A 172 -9.57 -4.09 3.87
N GLU A 173 -9.38 -3.49 2.69
CA GLU A 173 -10.32 -2.51 2.14
C GLU A 173 -11.71 -3.13 1.92
N ASN A 174 -11.78 -4.39 1.50
CA ASN A 174 -13.03 -5.12 1.35
C ASN A 174 -13.67 -5.44 2.70
N LEU A 175 -12.90 -5.92 3.68
CA LEU A 175 -13.37 -6.11 5.06
C LEU A 175 -13.99 -4.82 5.61
N LYS A 176 -13.35 -3.66 5.39
CA LYS A 176 -13.88 -2.35 5.82
C LYS A 176 -15.19 -1.98 5.16
N LYS A 177 -15.34 -2.23 3.86
CA LYS A 177 -16.63 -2.02 3.15
C LYS A 177 -17.72 -2.91 3.74
N VAL A 178 -17.39 -4.16 4.05
CA VAL A 178 -18.32 -5.10 4.69
C VAL A 178 -18.68 -4.62 6.10
N GLU A 179 -17.71 -4.24 6.94
CA GLU A 179 -17.96 -3.66 8.27
C GLU A 179 -18.88 -2.44 8.21
N TYR A 180 -18.61 -1.52 7.28
CA TYR A 180 -19.46 -0.34 7.07
C TYR A 180 -20.88 -0.71 6.65
N SER A 181 -21.02 -1.65 5.72
CA SER A 181 -22.32 -2.13 5.24
C SER A 181 -23.11 -2.81 6.36
N ILE A 182 -22.42 -3.59 7.21
CA ILE A 182 -22.98 -4.20 8.41
C ILE A 182 -23.48 -3.12 9.37
N ASP A 183 -22.66 -2.10 9.67
CA ASP A 183 -23.03 -1.06 10.63
C ASP A 183 -24.23 -0.22 10.15
N GLU A 184 -24.28 0.11 8.86
CA GLU A 184 -25.42 0.83 8.27
C GLU A 184 -26.70 -0.02 8.28
N ALA A 185 -26.58 -1.31 7.97
CA ALA A 185 -27.70 -2.24 8.01
C ALA A 185 -28.18 -2.50 9.45
N LEU A 186 -27.26 -2.63 10.40
CA LEU A 186 -27.53 -2.80 11.82
C LEU A 186 -28.28 -1.59 12.39
N LYS A 187 -27.87 -0.36 12.04
CA LYS A 187 -28.60 0.85 12.44
C LYS A 187 -30.05 0.82 11.97
N LYS A 188 -30.31 0.35 10.74
CA LYS A 188 -31.68 0.21 10.21
C LYS A 188 -32.46 -0.88 10.95
N PHE A 189 -31.82 -2.02 11.18
CA PHE A 189 -32.38 -3.13 11.94
C PHE A 189 -32.82 -2.70 13.34
N ILE A 190 -31.96 -1.99 14.08
CA ILE A 190 -32.27 -1.45 15.41
C ILE A 190 -33.42 -0.43 15.34
N ARG A 191 -33.38 0.51 14.37
CA ARG A 191 -34.46 1.50 14.18
C ARG A 191 -35.81 0.86 13.87
N ASN A 192 -35.81 -0.31 13.23
CA ASN A 192 -37.00 -1.04 12.85
C ASN A 192 -37.37 -2.13 13.86
N ASN A 193 -37.05 -1.91 15.15
CA ASN A 193 -37.36 -2.81 16.26
C ASN A 193 -36.83 -4.24 16.03
N HIS A 194 -35.59 -4.35 15.57
CA HIS A 194 -34.90 -5.61 15.33
C HIS A 194 -35.62 -6.50 14.30
N LYS A 195 -36.18 -5.87 13.27
CA LYS A 195 -36.75 -6.56 12.11
C LYS A 195 -35.97 -6.22 10.86
N ILE A 196 -35.72 -7.24 10.04
CA ILE A 196 -35.15 -7.05 8.71
C ILE A 196 -36.24 -6.44 7.83
N SER A 197 -35.95 -5.29 7.25
CA SER A 197 -36.85 -4.57 6.35
C SER A 197 -36.03 -3.93 5.23
N GLY A 198 -36.47 -4.09 3.99
CA GLY A 198 -35.78 -3.56 2.81
C GLY A 198 -35.64 -4.62 1.72
N HIS A 199 -34.82 -4.32 0.72
CA HIS A 199 -34.62 -5.18 -0.45
C HIS A 199 -33.86 -6.47 -0.08
N GLU A 200 -34.46 -7.63 -0.35
CA GLU A 200 -33.95 -8.95 0.05
C GLU A 200 -32.55 -9.25 -0.51
N ALA A 201 -32.29 -8.91 -1.77
CA ALA A 201 -31.00 -9.15 -2.41
C ALA A 201 -29.82 -8.45 -1.70
N ASN A 202 -30.05 -7.28 -1.09
CA ASN A 202 -29.00 -6.54 -0.39
C ASN A 202 -28.61 -7.24 0.93
N TYR A 203 -29.59 -7.75 1.69
CA TYR A 203 -29.32 -8.46 2.94
C TYR A 203 -28.77 -9.86 2.70
N GLN A 204 -29.20 -10.53 1.63
CA GLN A 204 -28.60 -11.81 1.21
C GLN A 204 -27.12 -11.63 0.85
N ASN A 205 -26.78 -10.61 0.03
CA ASN A 205 -25.38 -10.31 -0.32
C ASN A 205 -24.55 -9.91 0.91
N LEU A 206 -25.16 -9.19 1.86
CA LEU A 206 -24.52 -8.84 3.13
C LEU A 206 -24.26 -10.08 3.99
N TYR A 207 -25.21 -11.01 4.06
CA TYR A 207 -25.06 -12.27 4.79
C TYR A 207 -23.94 -13.14 4.18
N TYR A 208 -23.90 -13.26 2.85
CA TYR A 208 -22.81 -13.93 2.14
C TYR A 208 -21.45 -13.29 2.44
N SER A 209 -21.35 -11.96 2.29
CA SER A 209 -20.13 -11.20 2.58
C SER A 209 -19.71 -11.32 4.05
N TRP A 210 -20.66 -11.36 4.98
CA TRP A 210 -20.37 -11.59 6.38
C TRP A 210 -19.71 -12.95 6.60
N GLY A 211 -20.24 -14.00 5.97
CA GLY A 211 -19.67 -15.34 6.05
C GLY A 211 -18.23 -15.42 5.54
N LEU A 212 -17.94 -14.77 4.40
CA LEU A 212 -16.58 -14.69 3.84
C LEU A 212 -15.56 -14.12 4.84
N PHE A 213 -15.94 -13.09 5.59
CA PHE A 213 -15.07 -12.38 6.52
C PHE A 213 -15.31 -12.74 8.00
N GLN A 214 -16.05 -13.81 8.28
CA GLN A 214 -16.58 -14.09 9.63
C GLN A 214 -15.50 -14.11 10.72
N ASP A 215 -14.32 -14.65 10.42
CA ASP A 215 -13.21 -14.77 11.38
C ASP A 215 -12.49 -13.44 11.65
N GLN A 216 -12.71 -12.43 10.82
CA GLN A 216 -12.05 -11.11 10.89
C GLN A 216 -12.99 -9.99 11.37
N LEU A 217 -14.31 -10.21 11.29
CA LEU A 217 -15.30 -9.21 11.67
C LEU A 217 -15.36 -9.03 13.19
N LYS A 218 -15.41 -7.76 13.63
CA LYS A 218 -15.61 -7.45 15.06
C LYS A 218 -16.98 -7.95 15.52
N ARG A 219 -17.00 -8.65 16.65
CA ARG A 219 -18.23 -9.18 17.26
C ARG A 219 -18.68 -8.34 18.43
N ASN A 220 -19.98 -8.20 18.57
CA ASN A 220 -20.65 -7.70 19.77
C ASN A 220 -22.08 -8.24 19.78
N LEU A 221 -22.76 -8.11 20.92
CA LEU A 221 -24.09 -8.67 21.13
C LEU A 221 -25.12 -8.23 20.07
N GLU A 222 -25.08 -6.97 19.62
CA GLU A 222 -26.00 -6.44 18.62
C GLU A 222 -25.68 -6.96 17.20
N ARG A 223 -24.39 -7.04 16.85
CA ARG A 223 -23.95 -7.65 15.60
C ARG A 223 -24.30 -9.13 15.55
N ASP A 224 -24.14 -9.86 16.65
CA ASP A 224 -24.50 -11.28 16.73
C ASP A 224 -26.03 -11.48 16.59
N ARG A 225 -26.85 -10.64 17.23
CA ARG A 225 -28.31 -10.66 17.05
C ARG A 225 -28.71 -10.40 15.60
N PHE A 226 -28.09 -9.40 14.98
CA PHE A 226 -28.36 -9.07 13.59
C PHE A 226 -27.92 -10.18 12.63
N PHE A 227 -26.75 -10.78 12.86
CA PHE A 227 -26.28 -11.94 12.11
C PHE A 227 -27.26 -13.12 12.21
N ASN A 228 -27.74 -13.43 13.42
CA ASN A 228 -28.70 -14.51 13.61
C ASN A 228 -30.02 -14.25 12.86
N ALA A 229 -30.51 -13.00 12.87
CA ALA A 229 -31.68 -12.63 12.09
C ALA A 229 -31.46 -12.82 10.57
N LEU A 230 -30.28 -12.46 10.06
CA LEU A 230 -29.91 -12.70 8.66
C LEU A 230 -29.83 -14.20 8.35
N GLN A 231 -29.24 -14.99 9.26
CA GLN A 231 -29.11 -16.44 9.11
C GLN A 231 -30.47 -17.13 9.09
N GLU A 232 -31.39 -16.76 9.98
CA GLU A 232 -32.75 -17.30 9.98
C GLU A 232 -33.48 -17.02 8.66
N GLN A 233 -33.29 -15.83 8.09
CA GLN A 233 -33.96 -15.43 6.86
C GLN A 233 -33.29 -15.97 5.59
N PHE A 234 -31.95 -16.04 5.53
CA PHE A 234 -31.20 -16.29 4.29
C PHE A 234 -30.30 -17.54 4.34
N GLY A 235 -30.13 -18.19 5.50
CA GLY A 235 -29.25 -19.34 5.67
C GLY A 235 -29.63 -20.58 4.83
N HIS A 236 -30.87 -20.67 4.37
CA HIS A 236 -31.31 -21.70 3.44
C HIS A 236 -30.92 -21.41 1.98
N LEU A 237 -30.63 -20.15 1.64
CA LEU A 237 -30.19 -19.71 0.31
C LEU A 237 -28.67 -19.69 0.18
N VAL A 238 -27.97 -19.49 1.30
CA VAL A 238 -26.52 -19.34 1.33
C VAL A 238 -25.91 -20.34 2.31
N ASP A 239 -25.22 -21.33 1.77
CA ASP A 239 -24.47 -22.30 2.58
C ASP A 239 -23.07 -21.77 2.89
N LEU A 240 -22.93 -21.14 4.07
CA LEU A 240 -21.66 -20.57 4.52
C LEU A 240 -20.52 -21.60 4.61
N SER A 241 -20.83 -22.91 4.77
CA SER A 241 -19.82 -23.97 4.85
C SER A 241 -19.17 -24.30 3.50
N LYS A 242 -19.78 -23.85 2.41
CA LYS A 242 -19.30 -24.03 1.03
C LYS A 242 -18.64 -22.79 0.45
N ILE A 243 -18.56 -21.72 1.22
CA ILE A 243 -17.91 -20.48 0.78
C ILE A 243 -16.42 -20.74 0.67
N ASP A 244 -15.89 -20.56 -0.54
CA ASP A 244 -14.46 -20.56 -0.76
C ASP A 244 -13.87 -19.26 -0.24
N LYS A 245 -12.94 -19.36 0.72
CA LYS A 245 -12.26 -18.18 1.26
C LYS A 245 -11.31 -17.55 0.22
N ASP A 246 -11.00 -18.25 -0.87
CA ASP A 246 -10.23 -17.70 -1.97
C ASP A 246 -11.03 -16.65 -2.78
N ASP A 247 -12.37 -16.63 -2.68
CA ASP A 247 -13.24 -15.62 -3.32
C ASP A 247 -13.07 -14.20 -2.76
N ILE A 248 -12.47 -14.06 -1.57
CA ILE A 248 -12.15 -12.77 -0.95
C ILE A 248 -11.27 -11.93 -1.89
N SER A 249 -10.43 -12.59 -2.69
CA SER A 249 -9.54 -11.95 -3.66
C SER A 249 -10.23 -11.44 -4.93
N GLN A 250 -11.50 -11.78 -5.16
CA GLN A 250 -12.27 -11.38 -6.35
C GLN A 250 -13.26 -10.22 -6.09
N LEU A 251 -13.61 -9.94 -4.83
CA LEU A 251 -14.43 -8.80 -4.41
C LEU A 251 -13.69 -7.46 -4.40
#